data_AF-A0A836CP55-F1
#
_entry.id   AF-A0A836CP55-F1
#
_cell.length_a   1.000
_cell.length_b   1.000
_cell.length_c   1.000
_cell.angle_alpha   90.00
_cell.angle_beta   90.00
_cell.angle_gamma   90.00
#
_symmetry.space_group_name_H-M   'P 1'
#
loop_
_entity.id
_entity.type
_entity.pdbx_description
1 polymer ?
#
loop_
_entity_poly.entity_id
_entity_poly.type
_entity_poly.pdbx_seq_one_letter_code
_entity_poly.pdbx_strand_id
1 'polypeptide(L)' 'QGRLLLLLHAQQCSDDGCVLLAKCGAAKTLLQHLASCLDDGCSVPQCASSRALLEHHGACVNSACALCAPAR' A
#
# COMPACT_ATOMS: atom_id res chain seq x y z
N GLN A 1 12.64 -4.48 3.26
CA GLN A 1 11.48 -3.73 3.80
C GLN A 1 10.37 -3.78 2.75
N GLY A 2 9.35 -4.65 2.90
CA GLY A 2 8.31 -4.87 1.89
C GLY A 2 7.03 -4.06 2.16
N ARG A 3 7.06 -2.73 2.00
CA ARG A 3 5.89 -1.87 2.29
C ARG A 3 4.72 -2.12 1.34
N LEU A 4 5.00 -2.30 0.05
CA LEU A 4 3.98 -2.61 -0.95
C LEU A 4 3.25 -3.92 -0.60
N LEU A 5 4.00 -4.96 -0.22
CA LEU A 5 3.45 -6.23 0.27
C LEU A 5 2.48 -6.05 1.44
N LEU A 6 2.83 -5.22 2.42
CA LEU A 6 1.94 -4.94 3.56
C LEU A 6 0.67 -4.21 3.14
N LEU A 7 0.76 -3.26 2.20
CA LEU A 7 -0.40 -2.55 1.66
C LEU A 7 -1.33 -3.50 0.91
N LEU A 8 -0.79 -4.36 0.05
CA LEU A 8 -1.58 -5.36 -0.68
C LEU A 8 -2.23 -6.38 0.26
N HIS A 9 -1.50 -6.80 1.29
CA HIS A 9 -2.06 -7.63 2.36
C HIS A 9 -3.22 -6.90 3.05
N ALA A 10 -3.01 -5.66 3.50
CA ALA A 10 -4.02 -4.87 4.21
C ALA A 10 -5.28 -4.60 3.38
N GLN A 11 -5.15 -4.50 2.05
CA GLN A 11 -6.27 -4.39 1.12
C GLN A 11 -7.17 -5.64 1.09
N GLN A 12 -6.59 -6.84 1.19
CA GLN A 12 -7.33 -8.11 1.08
C GLN A 12 -7.61 -8.76 2.44
N CYS A 13 -6.88 -8.37 3.48
CA CYS A 13 -6.98 -8.95 4.80
C CYS A 13 -8.30 -8.53 5.47
N SER A 14 -9.20 -9.50 5.67
CA SER A 14 -10.44 -9.33 6.46
C SER A 14 -10.36 -10.04 7.82
N ASP A 15 -9.19 -10.55 8.18
CA ASP A 15 -9.00 -11.43 9.33
C ASP A 15 -8.75 -10.64 10.63
N ASP A 16 -9.60 -10.86 11.63
CA ASP A 16 -9.44 -10.31 12.99
C ASP A 16 -8.17 -10.83 13.68
N GLY A 17 -7.61 -11.95 13.23
CA GLY A 17 -6.42 -12.61 13.80
C GLY A 17 -5.09 -12.28 13.11
N CYS A 18 -5.03 -11.20 12.32
CA CYS A 18 -3.81 -10.87 11.58
C CYS A 18 -2.59 -10.71 12.52
N VAL A 19 -1.55 -11.53 12.35
CA VAL A 19 -0.29 -11.46 13.14
C VAL A 19 0.38 -10.07 13.03
N LEU A 20 0.11 -9.35 11.95
CA LEU A 20 0.59 -8.01 11.71
C LEU A 20 -0.42 -6.93 12.13
N LEU A 21 -1.39 -7.20 13.01
CA LEU A 21 -2.55 -6.34 13.31
C LEU A 21 -2.20 -4.84 13.42
N ALA A 22 -1.15 -4.48 14.15
CA ALA A 22 -0.72 -3.09 14.30
C ALA A 22 -0.25 -2.46 12.96
N LYS A 23 0.54 -3.20 12.17
CA LYS A 23 1.04 -2.74 10.86
C LYS A 23 -0.04 -2.81 9.78
N CYS A 24 -0.88 -3.85 9.83
CA CYS A 24 -2.03 -4.03 8.95
C CYS A 24 -3.07 -2.93 9.17
N GLY A 25 -3.39 -2.59 10.43
CA GLY A 25 -4.28 -1.49 10.77
C GLY A 25 -3.77 -0.15 10.27
N ALA A 26 -2.49 0.17 10.50
CA ALA A 26 -1.88 1.39 9.96
C ALA A 26 -1.91 1.43 8.41
N ALA A 27 -1.62 0.29 7.76
CA ALA A 27 -1.69 0.17 6.31
C ALA A 27 -3.12 0.32 5.77
N LYS A 28 -4.13 -0.25 6.44
CA LYS A 28 -5.56 -0.08 6.12
C LYS A 28 -5.98 1.39 6.20
N THR A 29 -5.61 2.07 7.29
CA THR A 29 -5.89 3.51 7.44
C THR A 29 -5.24 4.32 6.33
N LEU A 30 -3.99 3.99 5.97
CA LEU A 30 -3.30 4.66 4.87
C LEU A 30 -3.98 4.40 3.52
N LEU A 31 -4.43 3.17 3.25
CA LEU A 31 -5.18 2.83 2.04
C LEU A 31 -6.50 3.60 1.94
N GLN A 32 -7.24 3.69 3.05
CA GLN A 32 -8.48 4.49 3.13
C GLN A 32 -8.19 5.97 2.89
N HIS A 33 -7.11 6.50 3.48
CA HIS A 33 -6.67 7.85 3.22
C HIS A 33 -6.33 8.07 1.75
N LEU A 34 -5.55 7.17 1.13
CA LEU A 34 -5.14 7.26 -0.26
C LEU A 34 -6.31 7.20 -1.25
N ALA A 35 -7.38 6.48 -0.91
CA ALA A 35 -8.59 6.42 -1.72
C ALA A 35 -9.32 7.77 -1.83
N SER A 36 -9.21 8.62 -0.81
CA SER A 36 -9.89 9.93 -0.74
C SER A 36 -8.93 11.12 -0.85
N CYS A 37 -7.64 10.90 -0.66
CA CYS A 37 -6.65 11.96 -0.69
C CYS A 37 -6.20 12.20 -2.13
N LEU A 38 -6.39 13.44 -2.59
CA LEU A 38 -5.94 13.97 -3.88
C LEU A 38 -4.85 15.03 -3.71
N ASP A 39 -4.44 15.29 -2.47
CA ASP A 39 -3.46 16.32 -2.14
C ASP A 39 -2.05 15.84 -2.51
N ASP A 40 -1.37 16.63 -3.36
CA ASP A 40 -0.01 16.34 -3.83
C ASP A 40 1.04 16.67 -2.74
N GLY A 41 0.72 17.64 -1.87
CA GLY A 41 1.55 18.10 -0.75
C GLY A 41 1.21 17.46 0.59
N CYS A 42 0.58 16.28 0.57
CA CYS A 42 0.02 15.69 1.77
C CYS A 42 1.11 15.48 2.85
N SER A 43 0.93 16.12 4.00
CA SER A 43 1.88 16.01 5.12
C SER A 43 1.81 14.67 5.86
N VAL A 44 0.88 13.78 5.47
CA VAL A 44 0.79 12.43 6.05
C VAL A 44 2.04 11.64 5.68
N PRO A 45 2.80 11.15 6.66
CA PRO A 45 4.01 10.39 6.39
C PRO A 45 3.66 9.16 5.57
N GLN A 46 4.48 8.87 4.57
CA GLN A 46 4.30 7.72 3.67
C GLN A 46 3.08 7.80 2.75
N CYS A 47 2.28 8.88 2.75
CA CYS A 47 1.17 9.07 1.80
C CYS A 47 1.69 9.14 0.36
N ALA A 48 2.47 10.17 0.02
CA ALA A 48 3.02 10.35 -1.34
C ALA A 48 3.77 9.10 -1.83
N SER A 49 4.63 8.53 -0.99
CA SER A 49 5.41 7.34 -1.37
C SER A 49 4.57 6.07 -1.51
N SER A 50 3.47 5.92 -0.76
CA SER A 50 2.59 4.75 -0.87
C SER A 50 1.61 4.91 -2.02
N ARG A 51 1.12 6.14 -2.27
CA ARG A 51 0.34 6.48 -3.47
C ARG A 51 1.10 6.09 -4.73
N ALA A 52 2.34 6.58 -4.87
CA ALA A 52 3.17 6.31 -6.04
C ALA A 52 3.40 4.80 -6.26
N LEU A 53 3.54 4.02 -5.18
CA LEU A 53 3.69 2.57 -5.28
C LEU A 53 2.40 1.87 -5.74
N LEU A 54 1.23 2.30 -5.25
CA LEU A 54 -0.06 1.72 -5.62
C LEU A 54 -0.45 2.10 -7.05
N GLU A 55 -0.29 3.37 -7.42
CA GLU A 55 -0.47 3.88 -8.78
C GLU A 55 0.42 3.11 -9.76
N HIS A 56 1.71 2.96 -9.42
CA HIS A 56 2.63 2.15 -10.20
C HIS A 56 2.13 0.70 -10.30
N HIS A 57 1.77 0.06 -9.18
CA HIS A 57 1.32 -1.33 -9.18
C HIS A 57 0.08 -1.56 -10.06
N GLY A 58 -0.87 -0.62 -10.07
CA GLY A 58 -2.08 -0.69 -10.90
C GLY A 58 -1.80 -0.51 -12.39
N ALA A 59 -0.87 0.38 -12.76
CA ALA A 59 -0.50 0.64 -14.16
C ALA A 59 0.63 -0.26 -14.71
N CYS A 60 1.35 -0.95 -13.83
CA CYS A 60 2.55 -1.70 -14.19
C CYS A 60 2.21 -3.06 -14.80
N VAL A 61 2.39 -3.15 -16.12
CA VAL A 61 2.29 -4.39 -16.90
C VAL A 61 3.58 -5.21 -16.93
N ASN A 62 4.68 -4.65 -16.41
CA ASN A 62 6.00 -5.29 -16.48
C ASN A 62 6.14 -6.39 -15.41
N SER A 63 6.16 -7.65 -15.85
CA SER A 63 6.35 -8.82 -14.98
C SER A 63 7.73 -8.89 -14.32
N ALA A 64 8.74 -8.19 -14.87
CA ALA A 64 10.10 -8.12 -14.32
C ALA A 64 10.34 -6.85 -13.48
N CYS A 65 9.29 -6.08 -13.16
CA CYS A 65 9.45 -4.88 -12.35
C CYS A 65 9.95 -5.23 -10.94
N ALA A 66 11.14 -4.77 -10.56
CA ALA A 66 11.72 -5.04 -9.24
C ALA A 66 10.87 -4.53 -8.05
N LEU A 67 10.00 -3.53 -8.29
CA LEU A 67 9.08 -3.00 -7.27
C LEU A 67 7.81 -3.86 -7.12
N CYS A 68 7.26 -4.36 -8.23
CA CYS A 68 6.05 -5.18 -8.23
C CYS A 68 6.34 -6.68 -8.10
N ALA A 69 7.53 -7.14 -8.49
CA ALA A 69 7.96 -8.54 -8.42
C ALA A 69 7.79 -9.19 -7.04
N PRO A 70 8.14 -8.54 -5.92
CA PRO A 70 7.89 -9.13 -4.60
C PRO A 70 6.41 -9.15 -4.21
N ALA A 71 5.53 -8.48 -4.96
CA ALA A 71 4.12 -8.25 -4.66
C ALA A 71 3.14 -8.99 -5.61
N ARG A 72 3.65 -9.58 -6.69
CA ARG A 72 2.91 -10.42 -7.64
C ARG A 72 3.04 -11.89 -7.26
#